data_AF-J4UZD9-F1
#
_entry.id   AF-J4UZD9-F1
#
_cell.length_a   1.000
_cell.length_b   1.000
_cell.length_c   1.000
_cell.angle_alpha   90.00
_cell.angle_beta   90.00
_cell.angle_gamma   90.00
#
_symmetry.space_group_name_H-M   'P 1'
#
loop_
_entity.id
_entity.type
_entity.pdbx_description
1 polymer ?
#
loop_
_entity_poly.entity_id
_entity_poly.type
_entity_poly.pdbx_seq_one_letter_code
_entity_poly.pdbx_strand_id
1 'polypeptide(L)' 'MMQYEDERGAVYYIAYIGRSRWGIYRDTEEESGQMCEYPFFSGLAAQLELDEKAKRYGWREAKPAV' A
#
# COMPACT_ATOMS: atom_id res chain seq x y z
N MET A 1 3.92 -9.99 -0.62
CA MET A 1 2.90 -8.93 -0.57
C MET A 1 3.15 -8.03 -1.74
N MET A 2 2.11 -7.71 -2.51
CA MET A 2 2.25 -6.88 -3.72
C MET A 2 2.31 -5.41 -3.31
N GLN A 3 3.06 -4.64 -4.10
CA GLN A 3 3.16 -3.20 -3.97
C GLN A 3 2.73 -2.57 -5.29
N TYR A 4 2.19 -1.36 -5.24
CA TYR A 4 1.73 -0.65 -6.42
C TYR A 4 2.31 0.75 -6.49
N GLU A 5 2.67 1.20 -7.68
CA GLU A 5 3.15 2.55 -7.94
C GLU A 5 2.10 3.33 -8.73
N ASP A 6 1.77 4.54 -8.27
CA ASP A 6 0.93 5.46 -9.03
C ASP A 6 1.73 6.25 -10.08
N GLU A 7 1.03 6.99 -10.95
CA GLU A 7 1.68 7.77 -12.02
C GLU A 7 2.56 8.92 -11.51
N ARG A 8 2.49 9.23 -10.21
CA ARG A 8 3.30 10.26 -9.54
C ARG A 8 4.51 9.67 -8.82
N GLY A 9 4.75 8.36 -8.94
CA GLY A 9 5.86 7.67 -8.30
C GLY A 9 5.62 7.34 -6.82
N ALA A 10 4.39 7.42 -6.31
CA ALA A 10 4.10 7.00 -4.95
C ALA A 10 3.91 5.49 -4.89
N VAL A 11 4.59 4.82 -3.96
CA VAL A 11 4.51 3.38 -3.74
C VAL A 11 3.54 3.07 -2.61
N TYR A 12 2.55 2.22 -2.89
CA TYR A 12 1.55 1.75 -1.96
C TYR A 12 1.80 0.28 -1.60
N TYR A 13 1.79 -0.02 -0.31
CA TYR A 13 2.04 -1.38 0.20
C TYR A 13 1.29 -1.63 1.50
N ILE A 14 1.08 -2.90 1.84
CA ILE A 14 0.50 -3.28 3.13
C ILE A 14 1.59 -3.53 4.17
N ALA A 15 1.38 -3.06 5.39
CA ALA A 15 2.27 -3.35 6.51
C ALA A 15 1.48 -3.59 7.81
N TYR A 16 2.08 -4.34 8.73
CA TYR A 16 1.54 -4.58 10.06
C TYR A 16 1.72 -3.35 10.93
N ILE A 17 0.64 -2.83 11.51
CA ILE A 17 0.65 -1.57 12.28
C ILE A 17 0.58 -1.79 13.80
N GLY A 18 0.63 -3.06 14.25
CA GLY A 18 0.41 -3.42 15.63
C GLY A 18 -1.06 -3.72 15.96
N ARG A 19 -1.30 -4.19 17.20
CA ARG A 19 -2.65 -4.51 17.73
C ARG A 19 -3.48 -5.44 16.84
N SER A 20 -2.82 -6.42 16.19
CA SER A 20 -3.47 -7.36 15.26
C SER A 20 -4.12 -6.67 14.06
N ARG A 21 -3.57 -5.55 13.61
CA ARG A 21 -4.07 -4.78 12.46
C ARG A 21 -3.01 -4.56 11.39
N TRP A 22 -3.48 -4.38 10.18
CA TRP A 22 -2.72 -4.10 8.97
C TRP A 22 -3.14 -2.75 8.40
N GLY A 23 -2.28 -2.08 7.66
CA GLY A 23 -2.58 -0.80 7.03
C GLY A 23 -2.03 -0.74 5.62
N ILE A 24 -2.68 0.05 4.76
CA ILE A 24 -2.12 0.46 3.47
C ILE A 24 -1.30 1.71 3.72
N TYR A 25 -0.02 1.62 3.39
CA TYR A 25 0.97 2.68 3.47
C TYR A 25 1.24 3.25 2.10
N ARG A 26 1.53 4.55 2.08
CA ARG A 26 2.02 5.28 0.91
C ARG A 26 3.42 5.81 1.22
N ASP A 27 4.36 5.56 0.34
CA ASP A 27 5.72 6.07 0.37
C ASP A 27 5.97 6.93 -0.88
N THR A 28 6.66 8.05 -0.70
CA THR A 28 6.95 9.01 -1.78
C THR A 28 8.37 9.52 -1.63
N GLU A 29 9.02 9.89 -2.74
CA GLU A 29 10.38 10.45 -2.68
C GLU A 29 10.45 11.77 -1.88
N GLU A 30 9.37 12.57 -1.86
CA GLU A 30 9.34 13.89 -1.21
C GLU A 30 8.94 13.84 0.27
N GLU A 31 8.05 12.93 0.66
CA GLU A 31 7.66 12.73 2.06
C GLU A 31 8.03 11.31 2.48
N SER A 32 9.04 11.18 3.36
CA SER A 32 9.28 9.96 4.16
C SER A 32 8.17 9.70 5.20
N GLY A 33 6.97 10.23 4.95
CA GLY A 33 5.79 10.15 5.79
C GLY A 33 4.95 8.95 5.39
N GLN A 34 5.15 7.85 6.10
CA GLN A 34 4.32 6.65 6.01
C GLN A 34 2.87 6.96 6.42
N MET A 35 1.99 7.29 5.47
CA MET A 35 0.58 7.56 5.75
C MET A 35 -0.22 6.25 5.75
N CYS A 36 -0.82 5.90 6.89
CA CYS A 36 -1.71 4.74 7.03
C CYS A 36 -3.15 5.15 6.77
N GLU A 37 -3.70 4.83 5.61
CA GLU A 37 -5.05 5.30 5.26
C GLU A 37 -6.17 4.49 5.94
N TYR A 38 -5.95 3.20 6.28
CA TYR A 38 -7.02 2.33 6.77
C TYR A 38 -6.49 1.16 7.62
N PRO A 39 -6.91 1.00 8.89
CA PRO A 39 -6.54 -0.17 9.69
C PRO A 39 -7.49 -1.36 9.42
N PHE A 40 -6.97 -2.44 8.85
CA PHE A 40 -7.67 -3.71 8.57
C PHE A 40 -7.37 -4.77 9.63
N PHE A 41 -8.32 -5.69 9.87
CA PHE A 41 -8.13 -6.80 10.82
C PHE A 41 -7.33 -7.98 10.24
N SER A 42 -7.10 -8.03 8.93
CA SER A 42 -6.27 -9.05 8.29
C SER A 42 -5.44 -8.46 7.16
N GLY A 43 -4.23 -9.01 6.95
CA GLY A 43 -3.37 -8.62 5.83
C GLY A 43 -4.00 -8.94 4.47
N LEU A 44 -4.82 -10.00 4.40
CA LEU A 44 -5.58 -10.33 3.19
C LEU A 44 -6.63 -9.26 2.86
N ALA A 45 -7.38 -8.77 3.85
CA ALA A 45 -8.36 -7.69 3.62
C ALA A 45 -7.66 -6.40 3.18
N ALA A 46 -6.49 -6.09 3.77
CA ALA A 46 -5.67 -4.96 3.35
C ALA A 46 -5.17 -5.11 1.91
N GLN A 47 -4.74 -6.32 1.51
CA GLN A 47 -4.28 -6.59 0.15
C GLN A 47 -5.43 -6.46 -0.86
N LEU A 48 -6.61 -7.02 -0.56
CA LEU A 48 -7.77 -6.92 -1.45
C LEU A 48 -8.15 -5.45 -1.72
N GLU A 49 -8.20 -4.62 -0.67
CA GLU A 49 -8.49 -3.19 -0.83
C GLU A 49 -7.38 -2.49 -1.65
N LEU A 50 -6.11 -2.84 -1.42
CA LEU A 50 -4.99 -2.30 -2.19
C LEU A 50 -5.09 -2.66 -3.68
N ASP A 51 -5.43 -3.91 -4.00
CA ASP A 51 -5.60 -4.40 -5.37
C ASP A 51 -6.80 -3.72 -6.05
N GLU A 52 -7.92 -3.52 -5.33
CA GLU A 52 -9.08 -2.79 -5.83
C GLU A 52 -8.77 -1.32 -6.12
N LYS A 53 -8.00 -0.65 -5.25
CA LYS A 53 -7.49 0.71 -5.50
C LYS A 53 -6.58 0.74 -6.71
N ALA A 54 -5.60 -0.16 -6.79
CA ALA A 54 -4.68 -0.23 -7.92
C ALA A 54 -5.44 -0.39 -9.25
N LYS A 55 -6.44 -1.27 -9.29
CA LYS A 55 -7.29 -1.44 -10.47
C LYS A 55 -8.13 -0.21 -10.78
N ARG A 56 -8.72 0.44 -9.77
CA ARG A 56 -9.55 1.64 -9.93
C ARG A 56 -8.76 2.83 -10.48
N TYR A 57 -7.52 3.00 -10.03
CA TYR A 57 -6.68 4.14 -10.38
C TYR A 57 -5.63 3.83 -11.46
N GLY A 58 -5.56 2.59 -11.95
CA GLY A 58 -4.59 2.19 -12.97
C GLY A 58 -3.14 2.14 -12.46
N TRP A 59 -2.93 1.91 -11.16
CA TRP A 59 -1.60 1.77 -10.59
C TRP A 59 -0.90 0.52 -11.11
N ARG A 60 0.43 0.59 -11.21
CA ARG A 60 1.25 -0.49 -11.76
C ARG A 60 1.87 -1.29 -10.62
N GLU A 61 2.13 -2.57 -10.82
CA GLU A 61 2.87 -3.34 -9.82
C GLU A 61 4.29 -2.77 -9.67
N ALA A 62 4.64 -2.37 -8.44
CA ALA A 62 5.98 -1.91 -8.12
C ALA A 62 6.90 -3.13 -7.99
N LYS A 63 8.07 -3.07 -8.64
CA LYS A 63 9.07 -4.15 -8.51
C LYS A 63 9.60 -4.16 -7.07
N PRO A 64 9.70 -5.32 -6.40
CA PRO A 64 10.42 -5.39 -5.14
C PRO A 64 11.87 -4.95 -5.39
N ALA A 65 12.34 -3.96 -4.63
CA ALA A 65 13.77 -3.66 -4.58
C ALA A 65 14.49 -4.93 -4.09
N VAL A 66 15.36 -5.48 -4.94
CA VAL A 66 16.20 -6.66 -4.67
C VAL A 66 17.27 -6.30 -3.66
#